data_AF-A0A851JZ38-F1
#
_entry.id   AF-A0A851JZ38-F1
#
_cell.length_a   1.000
_cell.length_b   1.000
_cell.length_c   1.000
_cell.angle_alpha   90.00
_cell.angle_beta   90.00
_cell.angle_gamma   90.00
#
_symmetry.space_group_name_H-M   'P 1'
#
loop_
_entity.id
_entity.type
_entity.pdbx_description
1 polymer ?
#
loop_
_entity_poly.entity_id
_entity_poly.type
_entity_poly.pdbx_seq_one_letter_code
_entity_poly.pdbx_strand_id
1 'polypeptide(L)'
;YFLPGKCGSCGPGYASPLDAMKGPREEIIYIPCIYRNTGKKIPDFLATVDVDPKSPSYSQVIHRLPMPNVGDELHHSGWNVCSSCHGDPGKSRDFLILPALISSRIYIVDVRTEPRAPRLFKVVNPEDVFWKCGLGYPHTAHCLGSGEIMISTLGDPAGNGKGGFILLDAKTFEVKGTWEKGDKVPPMGYDFWYQPRHNVLISTEWGIPKILGYGFDPNDLNKGRYGRRLNVWDWSSHRYLQAIDVGEDSAPLEIRFLHDPDASQGFVGCTISSAIHRFYKTQDGAWAAQKVIQVPSKKVQGWILPEMPAFITDILISLDDRFLYFSNWLHGDVRQYDISDPQNPRLVGQVFVGGSISKGGPVRVCEDEELRSQPEPFVIQ
;
A
#
# COMPACT_ATOMS: atom_id res chain seq x y z
N TYR A 1 19.34 -3.81 -12.35
CA TYR A 1 18.41 -4.57 -13.22
C TYR A 1 18.31 -6.00 -12.74
N PHE A 2 17.11 -6.59 -12.69
CA PHE A 2 16.98 -8.04 -12.57
C PHE A 2 17.37 -8.65 -13.92
N LEU A 3 18.66 -8.89 -14.13
CA LEU A 3 19.05 -9.96 -15.03
C LEU A 3 18.44 -11.23 -14.47
N PRO A 4 17.66 -12.01 -15.23
CA PRO A 4 17.28 -13.34 -14.80
C PRO A 4 18.58 -14.07 -14.46
N GLY A 5 18.71 -14.45 -13.17
CA GLY A 5 19.80 -15.31 -12.76
C GLY A 5 19.79 -16.51 -13.71
N LYS A 6 20.88 -16.71 -14.44
CA LYS A 6 21.08 -17.88 -15.31
C LYS A 6 21.19 -19.13 -14.45
N CYS A 7 20.09 -19.53 -13.83
CA CYS A 7 19.84 -20.90 -13.46
C CYS A 7 18.66 -21.28 -14.35
N GLY A 8 18.90 -22.08 -15.39
CA GLY A 8 17.88 -22.48 -16.38
C GLY A 8 16.71 -23.30 -15.80
N SER A 9 16.53 -23.28 -14.48
CA SER A 9 15.57 -24.03 -13.69
C SER A 9 14.85 -23.20 -12.62
N CYS A 10 15.07 -21.87 -12.52
CA CYS A 10 14.34 -21.03 -11.55
C CYS A 10 13.45 -19.97 -12.24
N GLY A 11 12.25 -19.79 -11.69
CA GLY A 11 11.31 -18.72 -12.04
C GLY A 11 11.70 -17.36 -11.46
N PRO A 12 10.82 -16.36 -11.54
CA PRO A 12 11.13 -14.97 -11.19
C PRO A 12 11.25 -14.76 -9.68
N GLY A 13 11.99 -13.72 -9.28
CA GLY A 13 12.18 -13.37 -7.87
C GLY A 13 13.18 -14.27 -7.15
N TYR A 14 12.93 -14.52 -5.87
CA TYR A 14 13.86 -15.22 -4.96
C TYR A 14 13.14 -16.28 -4.14
N ALA A 15 13.85 -17.34 -3.74
CA ALA A 15 13.31 -18.42 -2.92
C ALA A 15 12.96 -17.99 -1.48
N SER A 16 13.67 -17.00 -0.95
CA SER A 16 13.50 -16.50 0.42
C SER A 16 13.74 -14.97 0.50
N PRO A 17 13.23 -14.30 1.54
CA PRO A 17 13.53 -12.87 1.79
C PRO A 17 15.04 -12.59 1.94
N LEU A 18 15.78 -13.48 2.61
CA LEU A 18 17.23 -13.32 2.81
C LEU A 18 18.03 -13.51 1.52
N ASP A 19 17.55 -14.35 0.59
CA ASP A 19 18.17 -14.42 -0.74
C ASP A 19 17.86 -13.18 -1.57
N ALA A 20 16.66 -12.60 -1.40
CA ALA A 20 16.32 -11.31 -2.02
C ALA A 20 17.24 -10.18 -1.56
N MET A 21 17.62 -10.15 -0.28
CA MET A 21 18.57 -9.17 0.27
C MET A 21 19.98 -9.27 -0.34
N LYS A 22 20.40 -10.47 -0.77
CA LYS A 22 21.68 -10.70 -1.43
C LYS A 22 21.63 -10.39 -2.93
N GLY A 23 20.45 -10.10 -3.45
CA GLY A 23 20.23 -9.77 -4.85
C GLY A 23 20.96 -8.51 -5.30
N PRO A 24 21.07 -8.28 -6.62
CA PRO A 24 21.58 -7.03 -7.14
C PRO A 24 20.72 -5.85 -6.66
N ARG A 25 21.37 -4.71 -6.43
CA ARG A 25 20.66 -3.46 -6.14
C ARG A 25 19.82 -3.03 -7.35
N GLU A 26 18.70 -2.40 -7.07
CA GLU A 26 17.89 -1.72 -8.05
C GLU A 26 18.68 -0.60 -8.75
N GLU A 27 18.41 -0.41 -10.04
CA GLU A 27 19.04 0.65 -10.84
C GLU A 27 18.00 1.63 -11.37
N ILE A 28 16.71 1.28 -11.30
CA ILE A 28 15.58 2.13 -11.70
C ILE A 28 14.42 1.94 -10.72
N ILE A 29 13.62 2.99 -10.57
CA ILE A 29 12.36 2.98 -9.81
C ILE A 29 11.23 3.51 -10.70
N TYR A 30 10.06 2.87 -10.65
CA TYR A 30 8.84 3.35 -11.29
C TYR A 30 7.95 4.06 -10.26
N ILE A 31 7.52 5.28 -10.57
CA ILE A 31 6.77 6.13 -9.63
C ILE A 31 5.49 6.63 -10.31
N PRO A 32 4.29 6.21 -9.83
CA PRO A 32 3.03 6.82 -10.24
C PRO A 32 3.03 8.31 -9.87
N CYS A 33 2.72 9.17 -10.84
CA CYS A 33 2.70 10.62 -10.66
C CYS A 33 1.32 11.17 -11.04
N ILE A 34 0.71 11.91 -10.12
CA ILE A 34 -0.70 12.28 -10.17
C ILE A 34 -0.85 13.78 -10.48
N TYR A 35 -1.77 14.10 -11.39
CA TYR A 35 -2.20 15.47 -11.67
C TYR A 35 -3.64 15.77 -11.23
N ARG A 36 -4.43 14.74 -10.90
CA ARG A 36 -5.77 14.96 -10.32
C ARG A 36 -5.66 15.91 -9.11
N ASN A 37 -6.62 16.84 -9.00
CA ASN A 37 -6.69 17.87 -7.97
C ASN A 37 -5.54 18.92 -7.96
N THR A 38 -4.66 18.94 -8.96
CA THR A 38 -3.63 20.01 -9.10
C THR A 38 -4.11 21.21 -9.91
N GLY A 39 -5.35 21.18 -10.44
CA GLY A 39 -5.89 22.17 -11.38
C GLY A 39 -5.44 21.98 -12.83
N LYS A 40 -4.45 21.09 -13.09
CA LYS A 40 -4.00 20.76 -14.45
C LYS A 40 -4.90 19.68 -15.06
N LYS A 41 -5.37 19.90 -16.29
CA LYS A 41 -6.23 18.95 -17.05
C LYS A 41 -5.40 18.05 -17.98
N ILE A 42 -4.40 17.37 -17.41
CA ILE A 42 -3.51 16.46 -18.13
C ILE A 42 -3.52 15.08 -17.45
N PRO A 43 -3.21 14.00 -18.18
CA PRO A 43 -3.23 12.66 -17.61
C PRO A 43 -2.12 12.47 -16.57
N ASP A 44 -2.40 11.60 -15.61
CA ASP A 44 -1.36 11.05 -14.73
C ASP A 44 -0.31 10.30 -15.57
N PHE A 45 0.86 10.04 -15.00
CA PHE A 45 1.93 9.35 -15.74
C PHE A 45 2.77 8.47 -14.82
N LEU A 46 3.46 7.49 -15.41
CA LEU A 46 4.47 6.70 -14.73
C LEU A 46 5.85 7.32 -15.00
N ALA A 47 6.54 7.77 -13.95
CA ALA A 47 7.94 8.17 -14.05
C ALA A 47 8.85 6.94 -13.97
N THR A 48 9.91 6.91 -14.78
CA THR A 48 11.05 6.03 -14.57
C THR A 48 12.22 6.88 -14.08
N VAL A 49 12.74 6.57 -12.90
CA VAL A 49 13.85 7.28 -12.26
C VAL A 49 15.07 6.38 -12.27
N ASP A 50 16.21 6.92 -12.68
CA ASP A 50 17.50 6.23 -12.57
C ASP A 50 18.04 6.37 -11.15
N VAL A 51 18.32 5.25 -10.51
CA VAL A 51 18.82 5.20 -9.13
C VAL A 51 20.15 4.45 -9.00
N ASP A 52 20.81 4.14 -10.13
CA ASP A 52 22.18 3.63 -10.09
C ASP A 52 23.17 4.77 -9.79
N PRO A 53 23.89 4.76 -8.65
CA PRO A 53 24.86 5.81 -8.31
C PRO A 53 26.01 5.94 -9.30
N LYS A 54 26.22 4.95 -10.18
CA LYS A 54 27.24 4.97 -11.23
C LYS A 54 26.74 5.55 -12.55
N SER A 55 25.43 5.76 -12.68
CA SER A 55 24.83 6.28 -13.91
C SER A 55 25.04 7.80 -14.02
N PRO A 56 25.33 8.33 -15.23
CA PRO A 56 25.38 9.78 -15.45
C PRO A 56 24.02 10.47 -15.25
N SER A 57 22.92 9.71 -15.26
CA SER A 57 21.56 10.19 -14.97
C SER A 57 21.08 9.84 -13.57
N TYR A 58 21.97 9.49 -12.63
CA TYR A 58 21.60 9.19 -11.25
C TYR A 58 20.70 10.26 -10.64
N SER A 59 19.62 9.82 -9.98
CA SER A 59 18.60 10.67 -9.35
C SER A 59 17.81 11.55 -10.33
N GLN A 60 17.72 11.17 -11.61
CA GLN A 60 16.93 11.88 -12.62
C GLN A 60 15.75 11.06 -13.13
N VAL A 61 14.68 11.75 -13.51
CA VAL A 61 13.57 11.16 -14.28
C VAL A 61 14.04 10.96 -15.72
N ILE A 62 14.28 9.72 -16.11
CA ILE A 62 14.79 9.35 -17.45
C ILE A 62 13.67 9.05 -18.45
N HIS A 63 12.46 8.79 -17.97
CA HIS A 63 11.29 8.59 -18.82
C HIS A 63 9.99 8.96 -18.12
N ARG A 64 9.00 9.40 -18.89
CA ARG A 64 7.63 9.65 -18.44
C ARG A 64 6.67 8.99 -19.43
N LEU A 65 5.90 8.01 -18.95
CA LEU A 65 4.83 7.38 -19.71
C LEU A 65 3.49 7.99 -19.30
N PRO A 66 2.92 8.94 -20.08
CA PRO A 66 1.59 9.48 -19.79
C PRO A 66 0.52 8.42 -19.99
N MET A 67 -0.45 8.38 -19.07
CA MET A 67 -1.64 7.56 -19.22
C MET A 67 -2.55 8.16 -20.31
N PRO A 68 -3.43 7.36 -20.93
CA PRO A 68 -4.27 7.85 -22.01
C PRO A 68 -5.44 8.72 -21.53
N ASN A 69 -5.77 8.72 -20.23
CA ASN A 69 -6.95 9.41 -19.70
C ASN A 69 -6.61 10.38 -18.56
N VAL A 70 -7.46 11.39 -18.40
CA VAL A 70 -7.40 12.37 -17.30
C VAL A 70 -8.30 11.93 -16.16
N GLY A 71 -7.91 12.26 -14.92
CA GLY A 71 -8.75 12.05 -13.74
C GLY A 71 -8.74 10.62 -13.20
N ASP A 72 -7.72 9.83 -13.55
CA ASP A 72 -7.54 8.46 -13.11
C ASP A 72 -7.23 8.35 -11.61
N GLU A 73 -6.30 9.19 -11.12
CA GLU A 73 -5.64 9.03 -9.82
C GLU A 73 -4.90 7.69 -9.74
N LEU A 74 -3.79 7.58 -10.47
CA LEU A 74 -2.84 6.51 -10.20
C LEU A 74 -2.44 6.55 -8.72
N HIS A 75 -2.37 5.41 -8.05
CA HIS A 75 -2.15 5.38 -6.61
C HIS A 75 -1.11 4.32 -6.23
N HIS A 76 -1.54 3.05 -6.19
CA HIS A 76 -0.67 1.90 -5.93
C HIS A 76 -0.18 1.25 -7.23
N SER A 77 0.84 0.42 -7.09
CA SER A 77 1.34 -0.40 -8.19
C SER A 77 1.70 -1.80 -7.69
N GLY A 78 1.59 -2.78 -8.59
CA GLY A 78 1.95 -4.17 -8.32
C GLY A 78 2.58 -4.83 -9.53
N TRP A 79 3.16 -6.01 -9.33
CA TRP A 79 3.75 -6.80 -10.40
C TRP A 79 2.80 -7.91 -10.85
N ASN A 80 2.82 -8.24 -12.16
CA ASN A 80 2.07 -9.39 -12.67
C ASN A 80 2.54 -10.71 -12.04
N VAL A 81 3.84 -10.81 -11.72
CA VAL A 81 4.46 -11.98 -11.10
C VAL A 81 5.53 -11.56 -10.09
N CYS A 82 5.62 -12.28 -8.98
CA CYS A 82 6.59 -12.10 -7.91
C CYS A 82 7.21 -13.43 -7.46
N SER A 83 8.00 -13.38 -6.37
CA SER A 83 8.66 -14.54 -5.77
C SER A 83 7.72 -15.68 -5.39
N SER A 84 6.41 -15.42 -5.27
CA SER A 84 5.39 -16.48 -5.11
C SER A 84 5.38 -17.49 -6.27
N CYS A 85 5.98 -17.14 -7.41
CA CYS A 85 6.14 -17.97 -8.59
C CYS A 85 7.59 -18.44 -8.81
N HIS A 86 8.48 -18.35 -7.83
CA HIS A 86 9.91 -18.67 -7.98
C HIS A 86 10.17 -20.09 -8.50
N GLY A 87 9.28 -21.06 -8.21
CA GLY A 87 9.39 -22.42 -8.73
C GLY A 87 8.93 -22.62 -10.18
N ASP A 88 8.43 -21.58 -10.85
CA ASP A 88 7.85 -21.67 -12.19
C ASP A 88 8.71 -20.92 -13.23
N PRO A 89 9.57 -21.64 -14.00
CA PRO A 89 10.46 -21.03 -15.00
C PRO A 89 9.71 -20.47 -16.21
N GLY A 90 8.42 -20.78 -16.38
CA GLY A 90 7.59 -20.27 -17.47
C GLY A 90 7.01 -18.87 -17.19
N LYS A 91 7.25 -18.32 -16.00
CA LYS A 91 6.75 -17.01 -15.59
C LYS A 91 7.86 -15.96 -15.54
N SER A 92 7.49 -14.71 -15.71
CA SER A 92 8.41 -13.58 -15.72
C SER A 92 7.73 -12.31 -15.20
N ARG A 93 8.51 -11.50 -14.47
CA ARG A 93 8.09 -10.21 -13.94
C ARG A 93 8.31 -9.16 -15.03
N ASP A 94 7.33 -9.05 -15.92
CA ASP A 94 7.43 -8.31 -17.17
C ASP A 94 6.46 -7.13 -17.26
N PHE A 95 5.43 -7.12 -16.41
CA PHE A 95 4.37 -6.12 -16.45
C PHE A 95 4.13 -5.50 -15.09
N LEU A 96 4.02 -4.17 -15.10
CA LEU A 96 3.57 -3.39 -13.96
C LEU A 96 2.04 -3.18 -14.07
N ILE A 97 1.35 -3.40 -12.96
CA ILE A 97 -0.10 -3.26 -12.81
C ILE A 97 -0.35 -1.98 -12.06
N LEU A 98 -1.09 -1.06 -12.68
CA LEU A 98 -1.37 0.27 -12.13
C LEU A 98 -2.89 0.48 -12.03
N PRO A 99 -3.50 0.10 -10.89
CA PRO A 99 -4.86 0.50 -10.57
C PRO A 99 -4.99 2.04 -10.48
N ALA A 100 -6.03 2.57 -11.11
CA ALA A 100 -6.42 3.97 -11.03
C ALA A 100 -7.59 4.10 -10.05
N LEU A 101 -7.33 4.75 -8.91
CA LEU A 101 -8.21 4.76 -7.75
C LEU A 101 -9.57 5.39 -8.06
N ILE A 102 -9.63 6.45 -8.87
CA ILE A 102 -10.89 7.19 -9.08
C ILE A 102 -11.62 6.72 -10.32
N SER A 103 -10.91 6.50 -11.42
CA SER A 103 -11.56 6.06 -12.66
C SER A 103 -11.91 4.59 -12.68
N SER A 104 -11.35 3.79 -11.77
CA SER A 104 -11.45 2.32 -11.75
C SER A 104 -10.86 1.62 -12.98
N ARG A 105 -10.03 2.31 -13.77
CA ARG A 105 -9.18 1.68 -14.79
C ARG A 105 -8.05 0.91 -14.15
N ILE A 106 -7.55 -0.10 -14.85
CA ILE A 106 -6.28 -0.76 -14.49
C ILE A 106 -5.39 -0.74 -15.72
N TYR A 107 -4.23 -0.09 -15.60
CA TYR A 107 -3.25 -0.02 -16.67
C TYR A 107 -2.22 -1.13 -16.53
N ILE A 108 -1.96 -1.80 -17.64
CA ILE A 108 -0.92 -2.83 -17.75
C ILE A 108 0.22 -2.22 -18.55
N VAL A 109 1.40 -2.14 -17.94
CA VAL A 109 2.58 -1.50 -18.53
C VAL A 109 3.65 -2.56 -18.79
N ASP A 110 4.07 -2.70 -20.05
CA ASP A 110 5.19 -3.55 -20.45
C ASP A 110 6.50 -2.88 -20.04
N VAL A 111 7.20 -3.52 -19.10
CA VAL A 111 8.54 -3.11 -18.68
C VAL A 111 9.61 -4.08 -19.17
N ARG A 112 9.26 -5.21 -19.78
CA ARG A 112 10.22 -6.20 -20.29
C ARG A 112 10.97 -5.66 -21.49
N THR A 113 10.25 -5.05 -22.43
CA THR A 113 10.84 -4.70 -23.74
C THR A 113 11.89 -3.61 -23.60
N GLU A 114 11.59 -2.55 -22.84
CA GLU A 114 12.53 -1.48 -22.55
C GLU A 114 12.30 -0.94 -21.13
N PRO A 115 13.01 -1.47 -20.11
CA PRO A 115 12.73 -1.09 -18.72
C PRO A 115 12.99 0.39 -18.41
N ARG A 116 13.91 1.07 -19.11
CA ARG A 116 14.16 2.52 -18.92
C ARG A 116 13.09 3.40 -19.58
N ALA A 117 12.31 2.85 -20.51
CA ALA A 117 11.28 3.56 -21.26
C ALA A 117 10.04 2.65 -21.44
N PRO A 118 9.34 2.34 -20.34
CA PRO A 118 8.22 1.39 -20.37
C PRO A 118 7.07 1.91 -21.22
N ARG A 119 6.22 1.00 -21.69
CA ARG A 119 5.11 1.34 -22.59
C ARG A 119 3.79 0.74 -22.13
N LEU A 120 2.70 1.43 -22.44
CA LEU A 120 1.37 0.91 -22.17
C LEU A 120 1.14 -0.34 -23.03
N PHE A 121 0.75 -1.43 -22.38
CA PHE A 121 0.43 -2.71 -23.03
C PHE A 121 -1.07 -2.89 -23.20
N LYS A 122 -1.84 -2.65 -22.14
CA LYS A 122 -3.30 -2.83 -22.13
C LYS A 122 -3.96 -1.90 -21.12
N VAL A 123 -5.21 -1.56 -21.39
CA VAL A 123 -6.11 -0.92 -20.42
C VAL A 123 -7.25 -1.90 -20.12
N VAL A 124 -7.48 -2.18 -18.83
CA VAL A 124 -8.72 -2.79 -18.38
C VAL A 124 -9.69 -1.65 -18.08
N ASN A 125 -10.83 -1.65 -18.77
CA ASN A 125 -11.83 -0.61 -18.65
C ASN A 125 -12.66 -0.79 -17.37
N PRO A 126 -13.15 0.31 -16.77
CA PRO A 126 -13.91 0.24 -15.53
C PRO A 126 -15.22 -0.54 -15.71
N GLU A 127 -15.84 -0.51 -16.88
CA GLU A 127 -17.07 -1.26 -17.17
C GLU A 127 -16.87 -2.76 -16.98
N ASP A 128 -15.73 -3.32 -17.39
CA ASP A 128 -15.42 -4.75 -17.19
C ASP A 128 -15.34 -5.09 -15.70
N VAL A 129 -14.74 -4.22 -14.91
CA VAL A 129 -14.64 -4.36 -13.45
C VAL A 129 -16.03 -4.26 -12.83
N PHE A 130 -16.82 -3.26 -13.23
CA PHE A 130 -18.15 -3.02 -12.69
C PHE A 130 -19.11 -4.18 -12.98
N TRP A 131 -19.15 -4.64 -14.23
CA TRP A 131 -20.09 -5.68 -14.65
C TRP A 131 -19.71 -7.08 -14.16
N LYS A 132 -18.41 -7.40 -14.12
CA LYS A 132 -17.97 -8.74 -13.70
C LYS A 132 -17.77 -8.87 -12.20
N CYS A 133 -17.50 -7.78 -11.49
CA CYS A 133 -17.15 -7.82 -10.06
C CYS A 133 -18.15 -7.06 -9.18
N GLY A 134 -18.85 -6.05 -9.70
CA GLY A 134 -19.66 -5.15 -8.87
C GLY A 134 -18.82 -4.42 -7.80
N LEU A 135 -17.57 -4.09 -8.17
CA LEU A 135 -16.58 -3.38 -7.35
C LEU A 135 -16.05 -2.17 -8.13
N GLY A 136 -15.43 -1.22 -7.45
CA GLY A 136 -14.76 -0.05 -8.02
C GLY A 136 -13.73 0.51 -7.06
N TYR A 137 -13.01 1.55 -7.47
CA TYR A 137 -11.93 2.15 -6.69
C TYR A 137 -10.82 1.14 -6.34
N PRO A 138 -10.15 0.56 -7.35
CA PRO A 138 -9.10 -0.43 -7.15
C PRO A 138 -7.84 0.22 -6.59
N HIS A 139 -7.16 -0.48 -5.68
CA HIS A 139 -6.06 0.07 -4.89
C HIS A 139 -4.80 -0.81 -4.98
N THR A 140 -4.61 -1.75 -4.05
CA THR A 140 -3.39 -2.56 -3.97
C THR A 140 -3.46 -3.74 -4.93
N ALA A 141 -2.38 -3.99 -5.68
CA ALA A 141 -2.27 -5.12 -6.58
C ALA A 141 -1.17 -6.11 -6.15
N HIS A 142 -1.53 -7.38 -5.98
CA HIS A 142 -0.57 -8.46 -5.71
C HIS A 142 -0.76 -9.64 -6.67
N CYS A 143 0.34 -10.13 -7.20
CA CYS A 143 0.46 -11.43 -7.89
C CYS A 143 0.15 -12.58 -6.94
N LEU A 144 -0.54 -13.62 -7.43
CA LEU A 144 -0.82 -14.86 -6.72
C LEU A 144 -0.05 -16.03 -7.31
N GLY A 145 0.27 -17.03 -6.47
CA GLY A 145 0.90 -18.29 -6.91
C GLY A 145 0.05 -19.04 -7.96
N SER A 146 -1.27 -18.83 -7.96
CA SER A 146 -2.22 -19.39 -8.93
C SER A 146 -2.00 -18.90 -10.37
N GLY A 147 -1.21 -17.83 -10.58
CA GLY A 147 -1.09 -17.18 -11.88
C GLY A 147 -2.18 -16.14 -12.14
N GLU A 148 -2.78 -15.61 -11.08
CA GLU A 148 -3.73 -14.49 -11.11
C GLU A 148 -3.09 -13.26 -10.48
N ILE A 149 -3.64 -12.08 -10.78
CA ILE A 149 -3.34 -10.84 -10.08
C ILE A 149 -4.61 -10.47 -9.31
N MET A 150 -4.45 -10.26 -8.01
CA MET A 150 -5.53 -9.85 -7.13
C MET A 150 -5.39 -8.37 -6.78
N ILE A 151 -6.49 -7.63 -6.87
CA ILE A 151 -6.50 -6.18 -6.65
C ILE A 151 -7.59 -5.82 -5.65
N SER A 152 -7.26 -5.20 -4.52
CA SER A 152 -8.26 -4.73 -3.55
C SER A 152 -9.04 -3.55 -4.07
N THR A 153 -10.24 -3.36 -3.53
CA THR A 153 -11.13 -2.25 -3.87
C THR A 153 -11.68 -1.56 -2.63
N LEU A 154 -11.92 -0.25 -2.69
CA LEU A 154 -12.52 0.49 -1.57
C LEU A 154 -14.06 0.39 -1.55
N GLY A 155 -14.69 0.18 -2.71
CA GLY A 155 -16.14 0.30 -2.81
C GLY A 155 -16.80 -0.34 -4.01
N ASP A 156 -18.09 -0.06 -4.14
CA ASP A 156 -18.90 -0.43 -5.29
C ASP A 156 -18.86 0.68 -6.39
N PRO A 157 -19.41 0.43 -7.59
CA PRO A 157 -19.44 1.44 -8.66
C PRO A 157 -20.23 2.71 -8.34
N ALA A 158 -21.10 2.69 -7.32
CA ALA A 158 -21.85 3.85 -6.85
C ALA A 158 -21.09 4.66 -5.77
N GLY A 159 -19.87 4.24 -5.42
CA GLY A 159 -19.04 4.87 -4.41
C GLY A 159 -19.47 4.58 -2.97
N ASN A 160 -20.29 3.56 -2.73
CA ASN A 160 -20.54 3.07 -1.38
C ASN A 160 -19.36 2.21 -0.92
N GLY A 161 -19.16 2.13 0.40
CA GLY A 161 -18.15 1.25 0.98
C GLY A 161 -18.49 -0.21 0.71
N LYS A 162 -17.50 -0.96 0.22
CA LYS A 162 -17.60 -2.39 -0.03
C LYS A 162 -16.19 -2.96 -0.17
N GLY A 163 -15.78 -3.82 0.77
CA GLY A 163 -14.54 -4.57 0.65
C GLY A 163 -14.66 -5.70 -0.36
N GLY A 164 -13.66 -5.88 -1.21
CA GLY A 164 -13.63 -6.95 -2.21
C GLY A 164 -12.32 -6.97 -3.00
N PHE A 165 -12.16 -7.99 -3.84
CA PHE A 165 -10.95 -8.15 -4.64
C PHE A 165 -11.27 -8.54 -6.08
N ILE A 166 -10.68 -7.83 -7.03
CA ILE A 166 -10.72 -8.14 -8.46
C ILE A 166 -9.66 -9.20 -8.76
N LEU A 167 -10.01 -10.23 -9.54
CA LEU A 167 -9.05 -11.16 -10.13
C LEU A 167 -8.85 -10.87 -11.61
N LEU A 168 -7.59 -10.66 -11.99
CA LEU A 168 -7.15 -10.66 -13.38
C LEU A 168 -6.36 -11.93 -13.70
N ASP A 169 -6.52 -12.44 -14.91
CA ASP A 169 -5.60 -13.45 -15.44
C ASP A 169 -4.22 -12.83 -15.69
N ALA A 170 -3.13 -13.40 -15.16
CA ALA A 170 -1.81 -12.78 -15.26
C ALA A 170 -1.16 -12.88 -16.66
N LYS A 171 -1.76 -13.62 -17.61
CA LYS A 171 -1.28 -13.74 -18.99
C LYS A 171 -2.07 -12.83 -19.94
N THR A 172 -3.39 -12.85 -19.83
CA THR A 172 -4.29 -12.11 -20.74
C THR A 172 -4.71 -10.75 -20.18
N PHE A 173 -4.59 -10.56 -18.86
CA PHE A 173 -5.09 -9.40 -18.12
C PHE A 173 -6.58 -9.16 -18.33
N GLU A 174 -7.34 -10.25 -18.53
CA GLU A 174 -8.80 -10.22 -18.53
C GLU A 174 -9.33 -10.30 -17.10
N VAL A 175 -10.40 -9.55 -16.83
CA VAL A 175 -11.12 -9.65 -15.55
C VAL A 175 -11.84 -11.00 -15.49
N LYS A 176 -11.53 -11.78 -14.45
CA LYS A 176 -12.09 -13.12 -14.17
C LYS A 176 -13.31 -13.06 -13.24
N GLY A 177 -13.44 -12.02 -12.42
CA GLY A 177 -14.46 -11.89 -11.39
C GLY A 177 -13.84 -11.51 -10.04
N THR A 178 -14.51 -11.87 -8.95
CA THR A 178 -14.04 -11.61 -7.59
C THR A 178 -13.28 -12.79 -6.98
N TRP A 179 -12.39 -12.52 -6.01
CA TRP A 179 -11.70 -13.58 -5.28
C TRP A 179 -12.58 -14.19 -4.19
N GLU A 180 -13.26 -13.34 -3.43
CA GLU A 180 -14.09 -13.71 -2.29
C GLU A 180 -15.31 -14.54 -2.68
N LYS A 181 -15.72 -15.43 -1.77
CA LYS A 181 -16.88 -16.32 -1.92
C LYS A 181 -17.82 -16.23 -0.72
N GLY A 182 -19.12 -16.40 -1.00
CA GLY A 182 -20.19 -16.37 -0.01
C GLY A 182 -20.80 -14.97 0.17
N ASP A 183 -21.74 -14.84 1.11
CA ASP A 183 -22.62 -13.66 1.20
C ASP A 183 -22.13 -12.58 2.16
N LYS A 184 -21.06 -12.85 2.92
CA LYS A 184 -20.50 -11.90 3.89
C LYS A 184 -19.50 -11.00 3.20
N VAL A 185 -19.74 -9.69 3.27
CA VAL A 185 -18.91 -8.66 2.65
C VAL A 185 -18.50 -7.64 3.71
N PRO A 186 -17.20 -7.32 3.87
CA PRO A 186 -16.79 -6.23 4.73
C PRO A 186 -17.36 -4.88 4.28
N PRO A 187 -17.67 -3.98 5.22
CA PRO A 187 -18.30 -2.70 4.89
C PRO A 187 -17.39 -1.78 4.09
N MET A 188 -16.08 -1.98 4.10
CA MET A 188 -15.08 -1.16 3.39
C MET A 188 -13.89 -2.04 3.00
N GLY A 189 -13.06 -1.53 2.09
CA GLY A 189 -11.76 -2.12 1.74
C GLY A 189 -10.68 -1.05 1.64
N TYR A 190 -9.42 -1.49 1.62
CA TYR A 190 -8.26 -0.66 1.34
C TYR A 190 -7.08 -1.53 0.86
N ASP A 191 -6.27 -2.04 1.77
CA ASP A 191 -5.09 -2.85 1.50
C ASP A 191 -5.33 -4.30 1.91
N PHE A 192 -4.45 -5.20 1.49
CA PHE A 192 -4.47 -6.59 1.94
C PHE A 192 -3.10 -7.24 1.83
N TRP A 193 -2.91 -8.25 2.66
CA TRP A 193 -1.77 -9.15 2.55
C TRP A 193 -2.19 -10.56 2.92
N TYR A 194 -1.49 -11.55 2.38
CA TYR A 194 -1.81 -12.96 2.57
C TYR A 194 -0.60 -13.77 3.03
N GLN A 195 -0.86 -14.83 3.79
CA GLN A 195 0.15 -15.74 4.31
C GLN A 195 -0.35 -17.20 4.16
N PRO A 196 -0.11 -17.85 3.00
CA PRO A 196 -0.79 -19.09 2.64
C PRO A 196 -0.41 -20.28 3.54
N ARG A 197 0.80 -20.30 4.11
CA ARG A 197 1.22 -21.32 5.10
C ARG A 197 0.36 -21.31 6.37
N HIS A 198 -0.32 -20.20 6.64
CA HIS A 198 -1.26 -20.07 7.75
C HIS A 198 -2.73 -20.03 7.28
N ASN A 199 -2.98 -20.31 6.00
CA ASN A 199 -4.30 -20.32 5.36
C ASN A 199 -5.09 -19.01 5.58
N VAL A 200 -4.42 -17.86 5.46
CA VAL A 200 -5.03 -16.55 5.76
C VAL A 200 -4.77 -15.50 4.70
N LEU A 201 -5.77 -14.66 4.47
CA LEU A 201 -5.62 -13.30 3.97
C LEU A 201 -6.20 -12.34 5.02
N ILE A 202 -5.55 -11.19 5.21
CA ILE A 202 -6.08 -10.11 6.04
C ILE A 202 -6.14 -8.85 5.20
N SER A 203 -7.32 -8.21 5.17
CA SER A 203 -7.53 -6.93 4.49
C SER A 203 -7.96 -5.84 5.46
N THR A 204 -7.81 -4.59 5.04
CA THR A 204 -8.03 -3.41 5.89
C THR A 204 -9.15 -2.52 5.33
N GLU A 205 -9.40 -1.40 6.00
CA GLU A 205 -10.55 -0.52 5.75
C GLU A 205 -10.11 0.94 5.83
N TRP A 206 -10.34 1.72 4.76
CA TRP A 206 -10.06 3.15 4.78
C TRP A 206 -11.30 4.00 5.04
N GLY A 207 -12.21 4.06 4.07
CA GLY A 207 -13.39 4.91 4.15
C GLY A 207 -14.28 4.77 2.92
N ILE A 208 -15.48 5.34 3.00
CA ILE A 208 -16.47 5.26 1.92
C ILE A 208 -16.04 6.16 0.75
N PRO A 209 -15.86 5.66 -0.49
CA PRO A 209 -15.31 6.44 -1.60
C PRO A 209 -16.06 7.74 -1.91
N LYS A 210 -17.40 7.74 -1.94
CA LYS A 210 -18.19 8.95 -2.22
C LYS A 210 -18.09 10.01 -1.11
N ILE A 211 -17.63 9.63 0.08
CA ILE A 211 -17.33 10.56 1.17
C ILE A 211 -15.89 11.06 1.01
N LEU A 212 -14.93 10.14 0.89
CA LEU A 212 -13.51 10.46 0.73
C LEU A 212 -13.20 11.31 -0.50
N GLY A 213 -13.99 11.20 -1.57
CA GLY A 213 -13.81 11.95 -2.81
C GLY A 213 -13.85 13.48 -2.64
N TYR A 214 -14.38 13.97 -1.50
CA TYR A 214 -14.41 15.39 -1.14
C TYR A 214 -13.31 15.79 -0.13
N GLY A 215 -12.44 14.86 0.25
CA GLY A 215 -11.42 15.05 1.27
C GLY A 215 -11.86 14.56 2.65
N PHE A 216 -10.95 14.68 3.63
CA PHE A 216 -11.24 14.40 5.03
C PHE A 216 -12.13 15.51 5.63
N ASP A 217 -13.20 15.12 6.32
CA ASP A 217 -14.07 16.03 7.06
C ASP A 217 -14.14 15.56 8.53
N PRO A 218 -13.66 16.36 9.51
CA PRO A 218 -13.79 16.03 10.92
C PRO A 218 -15.24 15.78 11.36
N ASN A 219 -16.23 16.37 10.68
CA ASN A 219 -17.62 16.13 10.99
C ASN A 219 -18.05 14.69 10.67
N ASP A 220 -17.28 13.94 9.90
CA ASP A 220 -17.61 12.57 9.50
C ASP A 220 -17.09 11.49 10.44
N LEU A 221 -16.30 11.89 11.44
CA LEU A 221 -15.93 11.04 12.56
C LEU A 221 -17.18 10.60 13.35
N ASN A 222 -17.13 9.37 13.85
CA ASN A 222 -18.15 8.66 14.62
C ASN A 222 -19.45 8.40 13.85
N LYS A 223 -19.46 8.61 12.52
CA LYS A 223 -20.61 8.32 11.65
C LYS A 223 -20.48 6.99 10.89
N GLY A 224 -19.45 6.19 11.18
CA GLY A 224 -19.16 4.95 10.45
C GLY A 224 -18.75 5.17 9.00
N ARG A 225 -18.15 6.33 8.70
CA ARG A 225 -17.67 6.69 7.34
C ARG A 225 -16.21 6.35 7.10
N TYR A 226 -15.45 6.14 8.17
CA TYR A 226 -14.06 5.69 8.17
C TYR A 226 -13.97 4.25 8.71
N GLY A 227 -12.99 3.52 8.19
CA GLY A 227 -12.73 2.13 8.54
C GLY A 227 -12.26 1.95 9.97
N ARG A 228 -12.44 0.75 10.52
CA ARG A 228 -11.96 0.42 11.87
C ARG A 228 -11.53 -1.03 12.04
N ARG A 229 -11.60 -1.86 11.00
CA ARG A 229 -11.43 -3.30 11.14
C ARG A 229 -10.32 -3.85 10.27
N LEU A 230 -9.71 -4.90 10.80
CA LEU A 230 -9.02 -5.90 9.99
C LEU A 230 -10.00 -7.02 9.67
N ASN A 231 -10.03 -7.42 8.41
CA ASN A 231 -10.95 -8.40 7.87
C ASN A 231 -10.17 -9.67 7.54
N VAL A 232 -10.45 -10.75 8.26
CA VAL A 232 -9.74 -12.03 8.17
C VAL A 232 -10.51 -12.98 7.26
N TRP A 233 -9.80 -13.57 6.32
CA TRP A 233 -10.34 -14.47 5.31
C TRP A 233 -9.61 -15.81 5.34
N ASP A 234 -10.37 -16.88 5.15
CA ASP A 234 -9.81 -18.20 4.89
C ASP A 234 -9.24 -18.22 3.47
N TRP A 235 -7.93 -18.43 3.35
CA TRP A 235 -7.24 -18.36 2.06
C TRP A 235 -7.69 -19.45 1.07
N SER A 236 -7.97 -20.66 1.54
CA SER A 236 -8.28 -21.80 0.67
C SER A 236 -9.73 -21.81 0.18
N SER A 237 -10.67 -21.44 1.05
CA SER A 237 -12.10 -21.40 0.75
C SER A 237 -12.57 -20.03 0.27
N HIS A 238 -11.74 -18.99 0.43
CA HIS A 238 -12.00 -17.59 0.06
C HIS A 238 -13.16 -16.98 0.83
N ARG A 239 -13.40 -17.43 2.07
CA ARG A 239 -14.55 -17.01 2.88
C ARG A 239 -14.13 -16.07 4.00
N TYR A 240 -14.96 -15.06 4.25
CA TYR A 240 -14.79 -14.14 5.37
C TYR A 240 -15.04 -14.83 6.72
N LEU A 241 -14.06 -14.77 7.62
CA LEU A 241 -14.07 -15.46 8.91
C LEU A 241 -14.36 -14.53 10.08
N GLN A 242 -13.63 -13.42 10.17
CA GLN A 242 -13.56 -12.60 11.38
C GLN A 242 -13.34 -11.13 11.04
N ALA A 243 -13.89 -10.25 11.87
CA ALA A 243 -13.56 -8.84 11.93
C ALA A 243 -12.84 -8.54 13.25
N ILE A 244 -11.70 -7.85 13.19
CA ILE A 244 -10.95 -7.40 14.37
C ILE A 244 -11.07 -5.88 14.43
N ASP A 245 -11.72 -5.33 15.45
CA ASP A 245 -11.82 -3.88 15.66
C ASP A 245 -10.50 -3.34 16.23
N VAL A 246 -9.91 -2.34 15.56
CA VAL A 246 -8.67 -1.67 15.96
C VAL A 246 -8.89 -0.21 16.40
N GLY A 247 -10.16 0.18 16.63
CA GLY A 247 -10.55 1.47 17.20
C GLY A 247 -11.42 2.31 16.26
N GLU A 248 -12.31 3.11 16.84
CA GLU A 248 -13.21 4.02 16.11
C GLU A 248 -12.49 4.94 15.14
N ASP A 249 -12.99 4.96 13.91
CA ASP A 249 -12.43 5.73 12.79
C ASP A 249 -10.91 5.59 12.65
N SER A 250 -10.33 4.48 13.09
CA SER A 250 -8.88 4.31 13.10
C SER A 250 -8.28 4.29 11.68
N ALA A 251 -9.10 3.94 10.68
CA ALA A 251 -8.73 3.80 9.27
C ALA A 251 -7.41 3.01 9.11
N PRO A 252 -7.42 1.70 9.43
CA PRO A 252 -6.29 0.83 9.16
C PRO A 252 -6.00 0.84 7.66
N LEU A 253 -4.84 1.37 7.29
CA LEU A 253 -4.38 1.49 5.92
C LEU A 253 -3.50 0.29 5.57
N GLU A 254 -2.20 0.54 5.41
CA GLU A 254 -1.22 -0.43 4.95
C GLU A 254 -1.00 -1.55 5.96
N ILE A 255 -1.09 -2.79 5.47
CA ILE A 255 -0.87 -4.01 6.24
C ILE A 255 0.34 -4.76 5.71
N ARG A 256 1.20 -5.23 6.62
CA ARG A 256 2.39 -6.01 6.29
C ARG A 256 2.48 -7.21 7.21
N PHE A 257 2.44 -8.42 6.65
CA PHE A 257 2.96 -9.59 7.36
C PHE A 257 4.47 -9.47 7.51
N LEU A 258 5.04 -10.13 8.52
CA LEU A 258 6.46 -10.44 8.49
C LEU A 258 6.78 -11.25 7.21
N HIS A 259 7.96 -11.03 6.64
CA HIS A 259 8.40 -11.68 5.41
C HIS A 259 8.69 -13.17 5.62
N ASP A 260 9.05 -13.59 6.84
CA ASP A 260 9.14 -15.00 7.22
C ASP A 260 7.78 -15.70 6.97
N PRO A 261 7.70 -16.64 6.00
CA PRO A 261 6.46 -17.32 5.66
C PRO A 261 5.91 -18.20 6.80
N ASP A 262 6.72 -18.53 7.82
CA ASP A 262 6.32 -19.30 9.00
C ASP A 262 5.85 -18.40 10.16
N ALA A 263 5.98 -17.09 10.04
CA ALA A 263 5.47 -16.13 11.00
C ALA A 263 3.97 -15.87 10.81
N SER A 264 3.22 -16.00 11.89
CA SER A 264 1.77 -15.79 11.94
C SER A 264 1.40 -14.43 12.53
N GLN A 265 2.12 -13.38 12.14
CA GLN A 265 1.95 -12.03 12.68
C GLN A 265 2.45 -10.96 11.69
N GLY A 266 2.10 -9.72 11.97
CA GLY A 266 2.53 -8.55 11.20
C GLY A 266 2.03 -7.26 11.83
N PHE A 267 2.07 -6.18 11.06
CA PHE A 267 1.71 -4.84 11.50
C PHE A 267 0.74 -4.16 10.55
N VAL A 268 -0.07 -3.25 11.08
CA VAL A 268 -0.96 -2.36 10.32
C VAL A 268 -0.86 -0.94 10.86
N GLY A 269 -0.79 0.03 9.94
CA GLY A 269 -0.81 1.46 10.27
C GLY A 269 -2.24 1.99 10.30
N CYS A 270 -2.66 2.59 11.41
CA CYS A 270 -3.96 3.25 11.56
C CYS A 270 -3.77 4.75 11.38
N THR A 271 -4.29 5.32 10.29
CA THR A 271 -3.91 6.66 9.87
C THR A 271 -4.43 7.74 10.81
N ILE A 272 -5.73 7.72 11.11
CA ILE A 272 -6.39 8.77 11.89
C ILE A 272 -5.92 8.71 13.35
N SER A 273 -5.83 7.51 13.93
CA SER A 273 -5.38 7.32 15.31
C SER A 273 -3.85 7.41 15.49
N SER A 274 -3.09 7.48 14.39
CA SER A 274 -1.61 7.54 14.40
C SER A 274 -0.97 6.43 15.24
N ALA A 275 -1.48 5.21 15.07
CA ALA A 275 -1.09 4.05 15.83
C ALA A 275 -0.67 2.89 14.93
N ILE A 276 0.32 2.11 15.35
CA ILE A 276 0.63 0.81 14.75
C ILE A 276 0.04 -0.28 15.63
N HIS A 277 -0.70 -1.19 15.01
CA HIS A 277 -1.16 -2.42 15.66
C HIS A 277 -0.37 -3.61 15.14
N ARG A 278 0.06 -4.48 16.05
CA ARG A 278 0.54 -5.83 15.72
C ARG A 278 -0.66 -6.75 15.66
N PHE A 279 -0.88 -7.39 14.51
CA PHE A 279 -1.85 -8.48 14.40
C PHE A 279 -1.13 -9.83 14.48
N TYR A 280 -1.78 -10.84 15.05
CA TYR A 280 -1.17 -12.15 15.30
C TYR A 280 -2.22 -13.25 15.42
N LYS A 281 -1.82 -14.48 15.11
CA LYS A 281 -2.62 -15.68 15.37
C LYS A 281 -2.54 -16.08 16.84
N THR A 282 -3.68 -16.30 17.48
CA THR A 282 -3.80 -16.69 18.88
C THR A 282 -3.63 -18.20 19.07
N GLN A 283 -3.49 -18.67 20.30
CA GLN A 283 -3.28 -20.09 20.62
C GLN A 283 -4.46 -20.99 20.22
N ASP A 284 -5.68 -20.45 20.23
CA ASP A 284 -6.90 -21.11 19.77
C ASP A 284 -7.12 -21.02 18.25
N GLY A 285 -6.19 -20.39 17.52
CA GLY A 285 -6.18 -20.32 16.06
C GLY A 285 -6.95 -19.15 15.45
N ALA A 286 -7.60 -18.31 16.26
CA ALA A 286 -8.18 -17.04 15.83
C ALA A 286 -7.10 -15.99 15.54
N TRP A 287 -7.50 -14.79 15.12
CA TRP A 287 -6.60 -13.65 14.95
C TRP A 287 -6.94 -12.53 15.93
N ALA A 288 -5.94 -11.83 16.43
CA ALA A 288 -6.10 -10.68 17.30
C ALA A 288 -5.19 -9.54 16.86
N ALA A 289 -5.45 -8.33 17.35
CA ALA A 289 -4.59 -7.18 17.15
C ALA A 289 -4.39 -6.44 18.46
N GLN A 290 -3.19 -5.88 18.65
CA GLN A 290 -2.84 -5.06 19.82
C GLN A 290 -2.08 -3.83 19.37
N LYS A 291 -2.37 -2.68 19.96
CA LYS A 291 -1.59 -1.46 19.71
C LYS A 291 -0.20 -1.61 20.32
N VAL A 292 0.84 -1.40 19.51
CA VAL A 292 2.24 -1.54 19.92
C VAL A 292 3.03 -0.24 19.79
N ILE A 293 2.58 0.69 18.94
CA ILE A 293 3.15 2.03 18.80
C ILE A 293 2.01 3.03 18.77
N GLN A 294 2.17 4.13 19.49
CA GLN A 294 1.32 5.32 19.41
C GLN A 294 2.23 6.52 19.14
N VAL A 295 1.96 7.26 18.06
CA VAL A 295 2.56 8.59 17.88
C VAL A 295 1.61 9.61 18.48
N PRO A 296 2.04 10.42 19.46
CA PRO A 296 1.16 11.38 20.12
C PRO A 296 0.78 12.53 19.19
N SER A 297 -0.46 12.98 19.29
CA SER A 297 -0.90 14.22 18.65
C SER A 297 -0.18 15.43 19.26
N LYS A 298 -0.04 16.50 18.48
CA LYS A 298 0.58 17.76 18.92
C LYS A 298 -0.49 18.83 19.04
N LYS A 299 -0.47 19.65 20.09
CA LYS A 299 -1.37 20.81 20.15
C LYS A 299 -0.83 21.90 19.25
N VAL A 300 -1.68 22.45 18.40
CA VAL A 300 -1.27 23.36 17.32
C VAL A 300 -2.20 24.57 17.16
N GLN A 301 -1.65 25.64 16.61
CA GLN A 301 -2.38 26.79 16.08
C GLN A 301 -2.13 26.92 14.57
N GLY A 302 -3.08 27.50 13.84
CA GLY A 302 -2.99 27.64 12.38
C GLY A 302 -3.37 26.36 11.62
N TRP A 303 -4.09 25.43 12.25
CA TRP A 303 -4.58 24.17 11.69
C TRP A 303 -6.10 24.04 11.89
N ILE A 304 -6.76 23.16 11.12
CA ILE A 304 -8.22 22.94 11.14
C ILE A 304 -8.73 22.39 12.49
N LEU A 305 -7.87 21.71 13.25
CA LEU A 305 -8.18 21.16 14.58
C LEU A 305 -7.16 21.67 15.62
N PRO A 306 -7.51 21.71 16.92
CA PRO A 306 -6.59 22.12 17.98
C PRO A 306 -5.46 21.10 18.22
N GLU A 307 -5.66 19.85 17.82
CA GLU A 307 -4.68 18.78 17.89
C GLU A 307 -4.39 18.22 16.49
N MET A 308 -3.12 18.01 16.20
CA MET A 308 -2.63 17.46 14.94
C MET A 308 -2.11 16.03 15.16
N PRO A 309 -2.81 15.00 14.64
CA PRO A 309 -2.28 13.64 14.63
C PRO A 309 -1.07 13.54 13.72
N ALA A 310 -0.28 12.49 13.88
CA ALA A 310 0.87 12.22 13.01
C ALA A 310 0.44 11.85 11.57
N PHE A 311 -0.70 11.16 11.48
CA PHE A 311 -1.35 10.73 10.25
C PHE A 311 -0.49 9.72 9.48
N ILE A 312 -0.42 8.48 10.00
CA ILE A 312 0.42 7.42 9.43
C ILE A 312 -0.16 6.95 8.11
N THR A 313 0.52 7.16 6.99
CA THR A 313 -0.01 6.83 5.66
C THR A 313 0.53 5.54 5.07
N ASP A 314 1.80 5.21 5.32
CA ASP A 314 2.43 4.01 4.78
C ASP A 314 3.38 3.37 5.79
N ILE A 315 3.48 2.03 5.72
CA ILE A 315 4.40 1.22 6.52
C ILE A 315 5.12 0.18 5.65
N LEU A 316 6.38 -0.12 6.01
CA LEU A 316 7.23 -1.10 5.33
C LEU A 316 8.05 -1.88 6.34
N ILE A 317 8.30 -3.16 6.07
CA ILE A 317 9.15 -4.02 6.90
C ILE A 317 10.40 -4.39 6.09
N SER A 318 11.58 -4.31 6.70
CA SER A 318 12.82 -4.77 6.07
C SER A 318 12.78 -6.27 5.80
N LEU A 319 13.44 -6.74 4.74
CA LEU A 319 13.37 -8.15 4.30
C LEU A 319 13.91 -9.17 5.33
N ASP A 320 14.66 -8.73 6.34
CA ASP A 320 15.13 -9.53 7.46
C ASP A 320 14.19 -9.49 8.68
N ASP A 321 13.00 -8.89 8.54
CA ASP A 321 12.00 -8.70 9.61
C ASP A 321 12.51 -7.97 10.85
N ARG A 322 13.58 -7.20 10.71
CA ARG A 322 14.21 -6.51 11.83
C ARG A 322 13.69 -5.08 12.03
N PHE A 323 13.31 -4.40 10.96
CA PHE A 323 12.91 -2.99 11.02
C PHE A 323 11.53 -2.76 10.42
N LEU A 324 10.71 -2.01 11.16
CA LEU A 324 9.49 -1.39 10.68
C LEU A 324 9.76 0.08 10.39
N TYR A 325 9.41 0.52 9.19
CA TYR A 325 9.43 1.91 8.76
C TYR A 325 8.01 2.41 8.59
N PHE A 326 7.75 3.66 8.95
CA PHE A 326 6.49 4.32 8.59
C PHE A 326 6.64 5.82 8.44
N SER A 327 5.72 6.42 7.68
CA SER A 327 5.66 7.85 7.40
C SER A 327 4.51 8.52 8.16
N ASN A 328 4.83 9.60 8.88
CA ASN A 328 3.84 10.47 9.52
C ASN A 328 3.61 11.67 8.61
N TRP A 329 2.53 11.65 7.83
CA TRP A 329 2.35 12.60 6.73
C TRP A 329 2.15 14.04 7.20
N LEU A 330 1.40 14.26 8.30
CA LEU A 330 1.17 15.61 8.83
C LEU A 330 2.35 16.12 9.66
N HIS A 331 3.01 15.26 10.43
CA HIS A 331 4.22 15.65 11.18
C HIS A 331 5.45 15.80 10.26
N GLY A 332 5.46 15.15 9.08
CA GLY A 332 6.58 15.24 8.15
C GLY A 332 7.82 14.53 8.64
N ASP A 333 7.67 13.34 9.21
CA ASP A 333 8.80 12.50 9.58
C ASP A 333 8.63 11.05 9.14
N VAL A 334 9.77 10.40 8.89
CA VAL A 334 9.86 8.95 8.68
C VAL A 334 10.56 8.37 9.88
N ARG A 335 9.96 7.32 10.46
CA ARG A 335 10.51 6.62 11.62
C ARG A 335 10.97 5.22 11.24
N GLN A 336 12.00 4.76 11.94
CA GLN A 336 12.50 3.39 11.90
C GLN A 336 12.42 2.81 13.31
N TYR A 337 11.72 1.69 13.45
CA TYR A 337 11.59 0.93 14.69
C TYR A 337 12.28 -0.43 14.53
N ASP A 338 13.09 -0.82 15.53
CA ASP A 338 13.54 -2.20 15.69
C ASP A 338 12.36 -3.05 16.18
N ILE A 339 12.04 -4.10 15.43
CA ILE A 339 10.96 -5.04 15.68
C ILE A 339 11.47 -6.47 15.93
N SER A 340 12.74 -6.62 16.34
CA SER A 340 13.29 -7.92 16.77
C SER A 340 12.47 -8.56 17.90
N ASP A 341 11.79 -7.74 18.69
CA ASP A 341 10.63 -8.12 19.51
C ASP A 341 9.38 -7.42 18.97
N PRO A 342 8.54 -8.09 18.15
CA PRO A 342 7.36 -7.48 17.56
C PRO A 342 6.32 -6.98 18.56
N GLN A 343 6.34 -7.48 19.81
CA GLN A 343 5.41 -7.03 20.85
C GLN A 343 5.85 -5.70 21.48
N ASN A 344 7.15 -5.38 21.43
CA ASN A 344 7.74 -4.18 22.01
C ASN A 344 8.66 -3.45 21.01
N PRO A 345 8.13 -2.91 19.90
CA PRO A 345 8.93 -2.15 18.94
C PRO A 345 9.67 -0.98 19.58
N ARG A 346 10.91 -0.74 19.16
CA ARG A 346 11.76 0.34 19.71
C ARG A 346 12.16 1.32 18.63
N LEU A 347 11.88 2.62 18.83
CA LEU A 347 12.34 3.66 17.91
C LEU A 347 13.87 3.70 17.89
N VAL A 348 14.47 3.59 16.71
CA VAL A 348 15.93 3.60 16.51
C VAL A 348 16.40 4.63 15.47
N GLY A 349 15.48 5.21 14.71
CA GLY A 349 15.80 6.26 13.73
C GLY A 349 14.59 7.14 13.43
N GLN A 350 14.84 8.41 13.17
CA GLN A 350 13.82 9.39 12.79
C GLN A 350 14.46 10.47 11.91
N VAL A 351 13.80 10.80 10.80
CA VAL A 351 14.22 11.90 9.92
C VAL A 351 13.02 12.78 9.58
N PHE A 352 13.18 14.10 9.67
CA PHE A 352 12.15 15.07 9.32
C PHE A 352 12.33 15.51 7.86
N VAL A 353 11.25 15.43 7.09
CA VAL A 353 11.17 15.85 5.69
C VAL A 353 9.74 16.31 5.36
N GLY A 354 9.58 17.59 5.05
CA GLY A 354 8.28 18.19 4.78
C GLY A 354 7.39 18.33 6.02
N GLY A 355 6.10 18.00 5.86
CA GLY A 355 5.09 18.09 6.91
C GLY A 355 4.70 19.52 7.32
N SER A 356 3.68 19.60 8.17
CA SER A 356 3.09 20.86 8.63
C SER A 356 3.81 21.46 9.83
N ILE A 357 4.55 20.66 10.62
CA ILE A 357 5.15 21.12 11.88
C ILE A 357 6.57 21.70 11.70
N SER A 358 7.05 21.85 10.47
CA SER A 358 8.34 22.48 10.20
C SER A 358 8.41 23.91 10.75
N LYS A 359 9.56 24.28 11.33
CA LYS A 359 9.78 25.58 11.97
C LYS A 359 9.62 26.71 10.95
N GLY A 360 8.92 27.77 11.36
CA GLY A 360 8.62 28.91 10.48
C GLY A 360 7.51 28.66 9.46
N GLY A 361 6.88 27.48 9.48
CA GLY A 361 5.69 27.17 8.69
C GLY A 361 4.41 27.84 9.22
N PRO A 362 3.27 27.62 8.55
CA PRO A 362 1.98 28.22 8.92
C PRO A 362 1.38 27.63 10.21
N VAL A 363 1.83 26.44 10.62
CA VAL A 363 1.38 25.77 11.84
C VAL A 363 2.40 25.99 12.95
N ARG A 364 1.91 26.49 14.08
CA ARG A 364 2.69 26.65 15.31
C ARG A 364 2.38 25.50 16.26
N VAL A 365 3.40 24.77 16.71
CA VAL A 365 3.25 23.75 17.75
C VAL A 365 3.30 24.41 19.12
N CYS A 366 2.26 24.19 19.92
CA CYS A 366 2.09 24.75 21.26
C CYS A 366 2.52 23.77 22.35
N GLU A 367 2.21 22.49 22.18
CA GLU A 367 2.63 21.40 23.08
C GLU A 367 3.02 20.17 22.27
N ASP A 368 4.15 19.57 22.63
CA ASP A 368 4.72 18.38 22.01
C ASP A 368 5.40 17.53 23.09
N GLU A 369 5.01 16.26 23.18
CA GLU A 369 5.56 15.31 24.15
C GLU A 369 6.93 14.74 23.72
N GLU A 370 7.23 14.77 22.41
CA GLU A 370 8.41 14.14 21.83
C GLU A 370 9.51 15.15 21.53
N LEU A 371 9.17 16.34 21.04
CA LEU A 371 10.13 17.35 20.60
C LEU A 371 10.16 18.57 21.51
N ARG A 372 11.36 19.10 21.76
CA ARG A 372 11.54 20.37 22.50
C ARG A 372 11.22 21.61 21.66
N SER A 373 11.28 21.48 20.34
CA SER A 373 11.02 22.56 19.39
C SER A 373 10.65 21.97 18.03
N GLN A 374 9.93 22.74 17.22
CA GLN A 374 9.64 22.39 15.82
C GLN A 374 10.94 22.09 15.04
N PRO A 375 10.95 21.04 14.19
CA PRO A 375 12.12 20.65 13.40
C PRO A 375 12.47 21.72 12.37
N GLU A 376 13.77 21.87 12.07
CA GLU A 376 14.20 22.75 10.98
C GLU A 376 13.76 22.18 9.62
N PRO A 377 13.42 23.04 8.64
CA PRO A 377 13.10 22.58 7.29
C PRO A 377 14.26 21.80 6.67
N PHE A 378 13.98 20.59 6.20
CA PHE A 378 14.93 19.82 5.39
C PHE A 378 14.84 20.24 3.93
N VAL A 379 15.94 20.76 3.38
CA VAL A 379 16.03 21.20 1.98
C VAL A 379 17.03 20.31 1.26
N ILE A 380 16.57 19.57 0.26
CA ILE A 380 17.44 18.83 -0.67
C ILE A 380 18.00 19.87 -1.64
N GLN A 381 19.31 20.08 -1.61
CA GLN A 381 20.03 20.99 -2.51
C GLN A 381 20.35 20.35 -3.85
#